data_AF-A0A1Y5IB77-F1
#
_entry.id   AF-A0A1Y5IB77-F1
#
_cell.length_a   1.000
_cell.length_b   1.000
_cell.length_c   1.000
_cell.angle_alpha   90.00
_cell.angle_beta   90.00
_cell.angle_gamma   90.00
#
_symmetry.space_group_name_H-M   'P 1'
#
loop_
_entity.id
_entity.type
_entity.pdbx_description
1 polymer ?
#
loop_
_entity_poly.entity_id
_entity_poly.type
_entity_poly.pdbx_seq_one_letter_code
_entity_poly.pdbx_strand_id
1 'polypeptide(L)'
;MIQPQTYLEVADNSGARKLMCIRVLNRKIGHIGDVIIAVVKKHCLTCQLKSPKLFVQSLGNPRGTRVFGPIARELRERDFMKIVSLAPEVL
;
A
#
# COMPACT_ATOMS: atom_id res chain seq x y z
N MET A 1 -3.20 6.86 10.32
CA MET A 1 -2.92 6.04 11.51
C MET A 1 -3.37 4.61 11.25
N ILE A 2 -2.47 3.64 11.32
CA ILE A 2 -2.74 2.22 11.06
C ILE A 2 -2.41 1.43 12.32
N GLN A 3 -3.34 0.57 12.74
CA GLN A 3 -3.17 -0.28 13.91
C GLN A 3 -3.44 -1.74 13.52
N PRO A 4 -3.02 -2.72 14.33
CA PRO A 4 -3.49 -4.10 14.19
C PRO A 4 -5.01 -4.14 14.02
N GLN A 5 -5.50 -5.08 13.21
CA GLN A 5 -6.90 -5.27 12.84
C GLN A 5 -7.54 -4.17 11.98
N THR A 6 -6.78 -3.16 11.54
CA THR A 6 -7.27 -2.15 10.59
C THR A 6 -7.45 -2.73 9.19
N TYR A 7 -8.58 -2.44 8.54
CA TYR A 7 -8.83 -2.80 7.14
C TYR A 7 -8.33 -1.71 6.19
N LEU A 8 -7.66 -2.13 5.13
CA LEU A 8 -6.93 -1.27 4.21
C LEU A 8 -7.30 -1.64 2.77
N GLU A 9 -7.45 -0.62 1.93
CA GLU A 9 -7.72 -0.79 0.50
C GLU A 9 -6.41 -0.76 -0.26
N VAL A 10 -6.21 -1.80 -1.07
CA VAL A 10 -5.01 -1.97 -1.89
C VAL A 10 -5.06 -1.02 -3.06
N ALA A 11 -3.89 -0.54 -3.44
CA ALA A 11 -3.71 0.51 -4.43
C ALA A 11 -2.91 0.06 -5.67
N ASP A 12 -2.72 -1.23 -5.85
CA ASP A 12 -1.98 -1.80 -6.97
C ASP A 12 -2.80 -2.84 -7.74
N ASN A 13 -2.26 -3.32 -8.86
CA ASN A 13 -2.84 -4.40 -9.65
C ASN A 13 -2.43 -5.81 -9.18
N SER A 14 -2.06 -6.01 -7.90
CA SER A 14 -1.66 -7.33 -7.37
C SER A 14 -2.81 -8.34 -7.25
N GLY A 15 -4.05 -7.92 -7.55
CA GLY A 15 -5.26 -8.73 -7.41
C GLY A 15 -5.85 -8.74 -6.00
N ALA A 16 -5.17 -8.17 -5.00
CA ALA A 16 -5.76 -7.95 -3.69
C ALA A 16 -6.64 -6.68 -3.71
N ARG A 17 -7.81 -6.70 -3.05
CA ARG A 17 -8.68 -5.52 -2.91
C ARG A 17 -8.75 -5.01 -1.48
N LYS A 18 -8.86 -5.93 -0.51
CA LYS A 18 -8.90 -5.60 0.92
C LYS A 18 -7.87 -6.40 1.69
N LEU A 19 -7.15 -5.70 2.56
CA LEU A 19 -6.17 -6.27 3.47
C LEU A 19 -6.55 -5.95 4.91
N MET A 20 -6.19 -6.83 5.82
CA MET A 20 -6.27 -6.58 7.26
C MET A 20 -4.85 -6.55 7.82
N CYS A 21 -4.50 -5.44 8.48
CA CYS A 21 -3.22 -5.30 9.15
C CYS A 21 -3.17 -6.27 10.35
N ILE A 22 -2.10 -7.06 10.44
CA ILE A 22 -1.81 -7.88 11.61
C ILE A 22 -0.84 -7.14 12.52
N ARG A 23 0.22 -6.60 11.93
CA ARG A 23 1.32 -5.99 12.69
C ARG A 23 2.00 -4.90 11.87
N VAL A 24 2.33 -3.79 12.51
CA VAL A 24 3.23 -2.76 11.96
C VAL A 24 4.67 -3.11 12.31
N LEU A 25 5.58 -3.03 11.35
CA LEU A 25 7.01 -3.27 11.59
C LEU A 25 7.64 -2.02 12.21
N ASN A 26 8.56 -2.22 13.16
CA ASN A 26 9.35 -1.19 13.84
C ASN A 26 8.59 -0.16 14.70
N ARG A 27 7.24 -0.11 14.65
CA ARG A 27 6.42 0.84 15.42
C ARG A 27 5.16 0.17 15.97
N LYS A 28 4.56 0.75 17.02
CA LYS A 28 3.24 0.33 17.54
C LYS A 28 2.09 0.76 16.63
N ILE A 29 2.26 1.89 15.94
CA ILE A 29 1.27 2.53 15.09
C ILE A 29 1.93 2.89 13.77
N GLY A 30 1.25 2.58 12.66
CA GLY A 30 1.70 2.85 11.30
C GLY A 30 1.27 4.21 10.77
N HIS A 31 2.21 4.87 10.11
CA HIS A 31 2.06 6.12 9.36
C HIS A 31 2.42 5.88 7.89
N ILE A 32 2.39 6.95 7.09
CA ILE A 32 2.77 6.89 5.67
C ILE A 32 4.22 6.38 5.56
N GLY A 33 4.44 5.42 4.66
CA GLY A 33 5.75 4.82 4.41
C GLY A 33 6.23 3.82 5.46
N ASP A 34 5.41 3.43 6.43
CA ASP A 34 5.73 2.30 7.31
C ASP A 34 5.35 0.97 6.65
N VAL A 35 6.16 -0.07 6.89
CA VAL A 35 5.89 -1.41 6.37
C VAL A 35 5.03 -2.20 7.36
N ILE A 36 3.98 -2.86 6.85
CA ILE A 36 3.05 -3.65 7.66
C ILE A 36 2.99 -5.10 7.17
N ILE A 37 2.77 -6.01 8.12
CA ILE A 37 2.35 -7.38 7.85
C ILE A 37 0.83 -7.39 7.78
N ALA A 38 0.28 -7.81 6.65
CA ALA A 38 -1.16 -7.85 6.42
C ALA A 38 -1.59 -9.16 5.76
N VAL A 39 -2.85 -9.55 5.99
CA VAL A 39 -3.49 -10.69 5.33
C VAL A 39 -4.49 -10.22 4.29
N VAL A 40 -4.56 -10.94 3.17
CA VAL A 40 -5.56 -10.70 2.13
C VAL A 40 -6.91 -11.21 2.60
N LYS A 41 -7.89 -10.30 2.67
CA LYS A 41 -9.28 -10.63 3.03
C LYS A 41 -10.20 -10.70 1.84
N LYS A 42 -9.91 -9.95 0.77
CA LYS A 42 -10.67 -9.98 -0.47
C LYS A 42 -9.73 -9.93 -1.67
N HIS A 43 -9.90 -10.89 -2.56
CA HIS A 43 -9.27 -10.90 -3.87
C HIS A 43 -10.20 -10.28 -4.93
N CYS A 44 -9.61 -9.83 -6.02
CA CYS A 44 -10.29 -9.17 -7.12
C CYS A 44 -9.56 -9.55 -8.41
N LEU A 45 -10.27 -10.26 -9.28
CA LEU A 45 -9.72 -10.77 -10.54
C LEU A 45 -9.60 -9.66 -11.60
N THR A 46 -10.35 -8.56 -11.44
CA THR A 46 -10.43 -7.43 -12.38
C THR A 46 -10.53 -6.09 -11.62
N CYS A 47 -9.43 -5.57 -11.07
CA CYS A 47 -9.49 -4.36 -10.25
C CYS A 47 -9.06 -3.09 -10.99
N GLN A 48 -10.04 -2.29 -11.41
CA GLN A 48 -9.89 -0.85 -11.59
C GLN A 48 -10.34 -0.16 -10.29
N LEU A 49 -9.38 0.28 -9.48
CA LEU A 49 -9.65 0.98 -8.22
C LEU A 49 -9.94 2.46 -8.49
N LYS A 50 -11.06 2.96 -7.97
CA LYS A 50 -11.47 4.36 -8.13
C LYS A 50 -10.82 5.31 -7.13
N SER A 51 -10.38 4.82 -5.96
CA SER A 51 -9.72 5.65 -4.93
C SER A 51 -8.89 4.79 -3.97
N PRO A 52 -7.56 4.77 -4.10
CA PRO A 52 -6.71 3.96 -3.22
C PRO A 52 -6.29 4.70 -1.95
N LYS A 53 -6.09 3.95 -0.86
CA LYS A 53 -5.68 4.51 0.44
C LYS A 53 -4.39 3.91 1.01
N LEU A 54 -3.93 2.74 0.56
CA LEU A 54 -2.66 2.19 1.04
C LEU A 54 -2.05 1.12 0.11
N PHE A 55 -0.74 1.17 -0.09
CA PHE A 55 0.04 0.11 -0.73
C PHE A 55 0.49 -0.92 0.30
N VAL A 56 0.42 -2.20 -0.06
CA VAL A 56 1.03 -3.27 0.75
C VAL A 56 2.18 -3.90 0.01
N GLN A 57 3.30 -3.97 0.72
CA GLN A 57 4.58 -4.34 0.19
C GLN A 57 5.09 -5.58 0.90
N SER A 58 5.83 -6.41 0.18
CA SER A 58 6.40 -7.63 0.74
C SER A 58 7.90 -7.57 0.96
N LEU A 59 8.64 -6.46 0.66
CA LEU A 59 10.09 -6.23 0.91
C LEU A 59 10.62 -5.12 -0.04
N GLY A 60 10.18 -3.86 0.11
CA GLY A 60 10.75 -2.74 -0.67
C GLY A 60 10.32 -2.61 -2.14
N ASN A 61 9.61 -3.59 -2.71
CA ASN A 61 9.09 -3.53 -4.07
C ASN A 61 7.57 -3.80 -4.13
N PRO A 62 6.82 -3.07 -4.99
CA PRO A 62 5.41 -3.40 -5.24
C PRO A 62 5.30 -4.78 -5.89
N ARG A 63 4.25 -5.53 -5.54
CA ARG A 63 3.93 -6.80 -6.24
C ARG A 63 3.26 -6.55 -7.58
N GLY A 64 2.43 -5.51 -7.64
CA GLY A 64 1.88 -5.02 -8.90
C GLY A 64 2.89 -4.26 -9.76
N THR A 65 2.62 -4.18 -11.05
CA THR A 65 3.35 -3.36 -12.03
C THR A 65 2.80 -1.95 -12.17
N ARG A 66 1.62 -1.68 -11.60
CA ARG A 66 0.97 -0.36 -11.67
C ARG A 66 0.44 0.04 -10.30
N VAL A 67 0.55 1.35 -10.06
CA VAL A 67 0.01 2.02 -8.90
C VAL A 67 -1.19 2.85 -9.32
N PHE A 68 -2.24 2.84 -8.51
CA PHE A 68 -3.42 3.68 -8.68
C PHE A 68 -3.41 4.87 -7.71
N GLY A 69 -3.97 6.00 -8.15
CA GLY A 69 -4.21 7.21 -7.34
C GLY A 69 -2.97 7.99 -6.92
N PRO A 70 -3.18 9.16 -6.29
CA PRO A 70 -2.09 10.02 -5.85
C PRO A 70 -1.31 9.37 -4.69
N ILE A 71 -0.01 9.63 -4.64
CA ILE A 71 0.89 9.14 -3.60
C ILE A 71 1.48 10.31 -2.82
N ALA A 72 1.76 10.11 -1.54
CA ALA A 72 2.39 11.11 -0.70
C ALA A 72 3.91 11.23 -0.97
N ARG A 73 4.46 12.45 -1.00
CA ARG A 73 5.88 12.74 -1.29
C ARG A 73 6.86 12.09 -0.31
N GLU A 74 6.45 11.83 0.91
CA GLU A 74 7.26 11.22 1.98
C GLU A 74 7.77 9.83 1.60
N LEU A 75 7.15 9.17 0.61
CA LEU A 75 7.66 7.88 0.11
C LEU A 75 9.02 8.00 -0.60
N ARG A 76 9.37 9.18 -1.12
CA ARG A 76 10.68 9.41 -1.75
C ARG A 76 11.81 9.36 -0.74
N GLU A 77 11.59 9.89 0.46
CA GLU A 77 12.59 9.95 1.54
C GLU A 77 12.84 8.58 2.19
N ARG A 78 11.95 7.62 1.96
CA ARG A 78 12.01 6.25 2.52
C ARG A 78 12.38 5.19 1.48
N ASP A 79 13.10 5.59 0.44
CA ASP A 79 13.64 4.73 -0.62
C ASP A 79 12.59 3.98 -1.47
N PHE A 80 11.33 4.43 -1.50
CA PHE A 80 10.28 3.82 -2.32
C PHE A 80 10.25 4.38 -3.75
N MET A 81 11.42 4.56 -4.38
CA MET A 81 11.56 5.22 -5.68
C MET A 81 10.73 4.58 -6.79
N LYS A 82 10.67 3.24 -6.85
CA LYS A 82 9.85 2.54 -7.86
C LYS A 82 8.36 2.86 -7.75
N ILE A 83 7.86 3.04 -6.53
CA ILE A 83 6.44 3.35 -6.29
C ILE A 83 6.16 4.79 -6.74
N VAL A 84 7.05 5.72 -6.40
CA VAL A 84 6.96 7.13 -6.84
C VAL A 84 6.97 7.21 -8.37
N SER A 85 7.81 6.42 -9.05
CA SER A 85 7.86 6.41 -10.51
C SER A 85 6.62 5.83 -11.20
N LEU A 86 5.88 4.95 -10.52
CA LEU A 86 4.66 4.33 -11.06
C LEU A 86 3.39 5.17 -10.77
N ALA A 87 3.51 6.19 -9.92
CA ALA A 87 2.40 7.03 -9.49
C ALA A 87 1.91 7.95 -10.61
N PRO A 88 0.59 8.14 -10.78
CA PRO A 88 0.07 9.18 -11.66
C PRO A 88 0.32 10.60 -11.13
N GLU A 89 0.33 10.79 -9.81
CA GLU A 89 0.53 12.10 -9.16
C GLU A 89 1.17 11.92 -7.78
N VAL A 90 1.99 12.89 -7.36
CA VAL A 90 2.68 12.88 -6.05
C VAL A 90 2.39 14.17 -5.28
N LEU A 91 1.65 14.03 -4.17
CA LEU A 91 1.18 15.11 -3.28
C LEU A 91 2.15 15.39 -2.14
#